data_AF-A0A7V9DAE1-F1
#
_entry.id   AF-A0A7V9DAE1-F1
#
_cell.length_a   1.000
_cell.length_b   1.000
_cell.length_c   1.000
_cell.angle_alpha   90.00
_cell.angle_beta   90.00
_cell.angle_gamma   90.00
#
_symmetry.space_group_name_H-M   'P 1'
#
loop_
_entity.id
_entity.type
_entity.pdbx_description
1 polymer ?
#
loop_
_entity_poly.entity_id
_entity_poly.type
_entity_poly.pdbx_seq_one_letter_code
_entity_poly.pdbx_strand_id
1 'polypeptide(L)'
;MPTQITQTDDQETGRSTLRVEGEMLIDDALVLERIATGILEEIGRTVSIDIADLDFLDSDSAPILMRILREHGIDIAGMEIFLQSAVDNAERAGR
;
A
#
# COMPACT_ATOMS: atom_id res chain seq x y z
N MET A 1 -12.64 6.12 5.42
CA MET A 1 -12.57 5.12 6.52
C MET A 1 -11.16 5.13 7.09
N PRO A 2 -10.93 4.77 8.38
CA PRO A 2 -9.56 4.71 8.90
C PRO A 2 -8.73 3.67 8.14
N THR A 3 -7.47 3.97 7.85
CA THR A 3 -6.54 3.06 7.19
C THR A 3 -6.32 1.82 8.05
N GLN A 4 -6.44 0.64 7.45
CA GLN A 4 -6.05 -0.63 8.07
C GLN A 4 -4.90 -1.25 7.30
N ILE A 5 -3.86 -1.65 8.03
CA ILE A 5 -2.67 -2.31 7.48
C ILE A 5 -2.59 -3.71 8.08
N THR A 6 -2.77 -4.73 7.25
CA THR A 6 -2.69 -6.14 7.66
C THR A 6 -1.43 -6.78 7.09
N GLN A 7 -0.57 -7.28 7.98
CA GLN A 7 0.61 -8.05 7.58
C GLN A 7 0.29 -9.54 7.48
N THR A 8 0.62 -10.15 6.35
CA THR A 8 0.60 -11.60 6.17
C THR A 8 2.00 -12.07 5.79
N ASP A 9 2.55 -12.98 6.58
CA ASP A 9 3.85 -13.59 6.32
C ASP A 9 3.66 -14.97 5.71
N ASP A 10 4.21 -15.16 4.51
CA ASP A 10 4.34 -16.46 3.88
C ASP A 10 5.71 -17.05 4.21
N GLN A 11 5.70 -18.09 5.05
CA GLN A 11 6.91 -18.78 5.48
C GLN A 11 7.53 -19.65 4.38
N GLU A 12 6.76 -20.11 3.38
CA GLU A 12 7.28 -20.93 2.29
C GLU A 12 8.03 -20.09 1.27
N THR A 13 7.53 -18.90 0.94
CA THR A 13 8.16 -18.02 -0.05
C THR A 13 9.10 -16.98 0.58
N GLY A 14 9.10 -16.83 1.90
CA GLY A 14 9.86 -15.79 2.60
C GLY A 14 9.38 -14.38 2.24
N ARG A 15 8.10 -14.25 1.88
CA ARG A 15 7.48 -12.99 1.47
C ARG A 15 6.54 -12.48 2.55
N SER A 16 6.61 -11.18 2.81
CA SER A 16 5.65 -10.49 3.66
C SER A 16 4.78 -9.57 2.81
N THR A 17 3.47 -9.73 2.89
CA THR A 17 2.49 -8.89 2.20
C THR A 17 1.82 -7.97 3.19
N LEU A 18 1.87 -6.66 2.92
CA LEU A 18 1.15 -5.62 3.65
C LEU A 18 -0.09 -5.23 2.85
N ARG A 19 -1.26 -5.74 3.25
CA ARG A 19 -2.54 -5.35 2.65
C ARG A 19 -3.03 -4.06 3.29
N VAL A 20 -3.37 -3.08 2.46
CA VAL A 20 -3.82 -1.76 2.91
C VAL A 20 -5.25 -1.52 2.45
N GLU A 21 -6.12 -1.17 3.39
CA GLU A 21 -7.56 -0.99 3.17
C GLU A 21 -7.99 0.39 3.68
N GLY A 22 -8.95 1.03 3.01
CA GLY A 22 -9.51 2.32 3.42
C GLY A 22 -8.87 3.54 2.73
N GLU A 23 -8.76 4.66 3.43
CA GLU A 23 -8.30 5.94 2.86
C GLU A 23 -6.89 6.28 3.35
N MET A 24 -5.89 6.25 2.47
CA MET A 24 -4.51 6.56 2.85
C MET A 24 -4.22 8.04 2.72
N LEU A 25 -3.97 8.67 3.87
CA LEU A 25 -3.45 10.02 3.95
C LEU A 25 -1.94 10.00 4.26
N ILE A 26 -1.31 11.17 4.25
CA ILE A 26 0.13 11.32 4.48
C ILE A 26 0.66 10.58 5.73
N ASP A 27 -0.04 10.68 6.86
CA ASP A 27 0.39 10.06 8.12
C ASP A 27 0.35 8.54 8.03
N ASP A 28 -0.65 7.99 7.35
CA ASP A 28 -0.78 6.54 7.13
C ASP A 28 0.32 6.03 6.20
N ALA A 29 0.64 6.78 5.14
CA ALA A 29 1.71 6.42 4.22
C ALA A 29 3.08 6.41 4.90
N LEU A 30 3.35 7.35 5.82
CA LEU A 30 4.57 7.36 6.64
C LEU A 30 4.64 6.16 7.59
N VAL A 31 3.50 5.73 8.15
CA VAL A 31 3.42 4.51 8.97
C VAL A 31 3.70 3.28 8.13
N LEU A 32 3.09 3.17 6.95
CA LEU A 32 3.29 2.08 6.00
C LEU A 32 4.76 1.96 5.59
N GLU A 33 5.41 3.07 5.25
CA GLU A 33 6.84 3.09 4.92
C GLU A 33 7.67 2.53 6.07
N ARG A 34 7.45 3.01 7.30
CA ARG A 34 8.21 2.56 8.48
C ARG A 34 8.02 1.07 8.75
N ILE A 35 6.82 0.53 8.56
CA ILE A 35 6.54 -0.90 8.72
C ILE A 35 7.28 -1.69 7.62
N ALA A 36 7.16 -1.26 6.37
CA ALA A 36 7.70 -1.99 5.23
C ALA A 36 9.24 -2.02 5.24
N THR A 37 9.89 -0.90 5.57
CA THR A 37 11.36 -0.84 5.70
C THR A 37 11.85 -1.62 6.92
N GLY A 38 11.13 -1.57 8.04
CA GLY A 38 11.45 -2.37 9.22
C GLY A 38 11.46 -3.88 8.93
N ILE A 39 10.44 -4.38 8.20
CA ILE A 39 10.37 -5.81 7.82
C ILE A 39 11.52 -6.19 6.88
N LEU A 40 11.85 -5.31 5.92
CA LEU A 40 12.92 -5.53 4.96
C LEU A 40 14.29 -5.63 5.66
N GLU A 41 14.55 -4.75 6.62
CA GLU A 41 15.81 -4.69 7.37
C GLU A 41 15.95 -5.82 8.41
N GLU A 42 14.88 -6.17 9.13
CA GLU A 42 14.96 -7.15 10.22
C GLU A 42 15.00 -8.60 9.75
N ILE A 43 14.28 -8.92 8.67
CA ILE A 43 14.02 -10.31 8.28
C ILE A 43 14.67 -10.67 6.94
N GLY A 44 15.20 -9.69 6.19
CA GLY A 44 15.75 -9.90 4.86
C GLY A 44 14.74 -10.51 3.87
N ARG A 45 13.45 -10.38 4.18
CA ARG A 45 12.33 -10.92 3.40
C ARG A 45 11.94 -9.94 2.32
N THR A 46 11.44 -10.46 1.21
CA THR A 46 10.82 -9.61 0.18
C THR A 46 9.50 -9.08 0.71
N VAL A 47 9.30 -7.76 0.66
CA VAL A 47 8.05 -7.11 1.07
C VAL A 47 7.27 -6.72 -0.18
N SER A 48 5.95 -6.94 -0.16
CA SER A 48 5.01 -6.46 -1.16
C SER A 48 3.87 -5.72 -0.45
N ILE A 49 3.44 -4.59 -1.01
CA ILE A 49 2.33 -3.79 -0.51
C ILE A 49 1.16 -4.00 -1.47
N ASP A 50 0.03 -4.48 -0.96
CA ASP A 50 -1.20 -4.64 -1.73
C ASP A 50 -2.16 -3.49 -1.42
N ILE A 51 -2.49 -2.70 -2.45
CA ILE A 51 -3.39 -1.54 -2.36
C ILE A 51 -4.73 -1.77 -3.07
N ALA A 52 -5.08 -3.02 -3.43
CA ALA A 52 -6.30 -3.31 -4.19
C ALA A 52 -7.59 -2.83 -3.50
N ASP A 53 -7.61 -2.82 -2.17
CA ASP A 53 -8.77 -2.45 -1.34
C ASP A 53 -8.66 -1.02 -0.80
N LEU A 54 -7.80 -0.20 -1.39
CA LEU A 54 -7.71 1.20 -1.06
C LEU A 54 -8.89 1.96 -1.71
N ASP A 55 -9.59 2.75 -0.91
CA ASP A 55 -10.71 3.58 -1.38
C ASP A 55 -10.21 4.92 -1.92
N PHE A 56 -9.11 5.43 -1.35
CA PHE A 56 -8.58 6.75 -1.65
C PHE A 56 -7.08 6.86 -1.33
N LEU A 57 -6.37 7.60 -2.18
CA LEU A 57 -4.99 8.00 -2.00
C LEU A 57 -4.88 9.51 -2.31
N ASP A 58 -4.40 10.30 -1.35
CA ASP A 58 -4.20 11.73 -1.58
C ASP A 58 -2.92 12.05 -2.37
N SER A 59 -2.79 13.30 -2.81
CA SER A 59 -1.61 13.75 -3.55
C SER A 59 -0.32 13.76 -2.72
N ASP A 60 -0.44 13.79 -1.40
CA ASP A 60 0.68 13.95 -0.47
C ASP A 60 1.29 12.58 -0.08
N SER A 61 0.46 11.54 -0.05
CA SER A 61 0.83 10.14 0.20
C SER A 61 1.38 9.44 -1.04
N ALA A 62 0.92 9.80 -2.25
CA ALA A 62 1.40 9.17 -3.49
C ALA A 62 2.94 9.24 -3.69
N PRO A 63 3.63 10.36 -3.39
CA PRO A 63 5.10 10.40 -3.42
C PRO A 63 5.77 9.42 -2.46
N ILE A 64 5.16 9.12 -1.31
CA ILE A 64 5.71 8.16 -0.34
C ILE A 64 5.65 6.75 -0.90
N LEU A 65 4.52 6.33 -1.49
CA LEU A 65 4.43 5.03 -2.17
C LEU A 65 5.46 4.90 -3.29
N MET A 66 5.65 5.96 -4.08
CA MET A 66 6.69 5.98 -5.13
C MET A 66 8.11 5.88 -4.55
N ARG A 67 8.37 6.49 -3.40
CA ARG A 67 9.66 6.39 -2.71
C ARG A 67 9.90 4.95 -2.24
N ILE A 68 8.91 4.32 -1.62
CA ILE A 68 8.97 2.91 -1.19
C ILE A 68 9.35 2.00 -2.37
N LEU A 69 8.66 2.14 -3.50
CA LEU A 69 8.92 1.34 -4.71
C LEU A 69 10.34 1.54 -5.25
N ARG A 70 10.81 2.79 -5.36
CA ARG A 70 12.07 3.14 -6.04
C ARG A 70 13.30 2.93 -5.19
N GLU A 71 13.23 3.25 -3.90
CA GLU A 71 14.39 3.29 -3.02
C GLU A 71 14.60 1.97 -2.28
N HIS A 72 13.52 1.24 -1.97
CA HIS A 72 13.58 0.03 -1.16
C HIS A 72 13.33 -1.25 -1.96
N GLY A 73 12.98 -1.15 -3.24
CA GLY A 73 12.69 -2.30 -4.09
C GLY A 73 11.47 -3.11 -3.63
N ILE A 74 10.57 -2.49 -2.87
CA ILE A 74 9.35 -3.08 -2.36
C ILE A 74 8.32 -3.08 -3.49
N ASP A 75 7.70 -4.23 -3.74
CA ASP A 75 6.71 -4.38 -4.80
C ASP A 75 5.35 -3.77 -4.41
N ILE A 76 4.64 -3.18 -5.37
CA ILE A 76 3.29 -2.67 -5.16
C ILE A 76 2.32 -3.45 -6.04
N ALA A 77 1.40 -4.18 -5.42
CA ALA A 77 0.34 -4.94 -6.05
C ALA A 77 -1.02 -4.21 -5.96
N GLY A 78 -1.97 -4.59 -6.81
CA GLY A 78 -3.35 -4.08 -6.73
C GLY A 78 -3.60 -2.71 -7.37
N MET A 79 -2.59 -2.08 -8.00
CA MET A 79 -2.71 -0.75 -8.63
C MET A 79 -3.83 -0.67 -9.67
N GLU A 80 -3.99 -1.69 -10.52
CA GLU A 80 -5.04 -1.74 -11.54
C GLU A 80 -6.44 -1.74 -10.91
N ILE A 81 -6.62 -2.54 -9.85
CA ILE A 81 -7.90 -2.65 -9.11
C ILE A 81 -8.20 -1.32 -8.42
N PHE A 82 -7.21 -0.73 -7.74
CA PHE A 82 -7.34 0.59 -7.12
C PHE A 82 -7.79 1.66 -8.13
N LEU A 83 -7.11 1.74 -9.28
CA LEU A 83 -7.45 2.72 -10.33
C LEU A 83 -8.87 2.53 -10.85
N GLN A 84 -9.29 1.28 -11.07
CA GLN A 84 -10.65 0.97 -11.50
C GLN A 84 -11.67 1.41 -10.45
N SER A 85 -11.45 1.07 -9.18
CA SER A 85 -12.30 1.48 -8.06
C SER A 85 -12.40 3.01 -7.93
N ALA A 86 -11.28 3.72 -8.10
CA ALA A 86 -11.22 5.17 -8.06
C ALA A 86 -12.05 5.82 -9.19
N VAL A 87 -11.95 5.28 -10.41
CA VAL A 87 -12.76 5.73 -11.56
C VAL A 87 -14.24 5.47 -11.31
N ASP A 88 -14.62 4.26 -10.88
CA ASP A 88 -16.00 3.88 -10.61
C ASP A 88 -16.64 4.76 -9.51
N ASN A 89 -15.85 5.17 -8.51
CA ASN A 89 -16.29 6.07 -7.45
C ASN A 89 -16.47 7.51 -7.96
N ALA A 90 -15.55 8.00 -8.80
CA ALA A 90 -15.67 9.32 -9.42
C ALA A 90 -16.90 9.42 -10.34
N GLU A 91 -17.17 8.38 -11.14
CA GLU A 91 -18.36 8.33 -12.00
C GLU A 91 -19.66 8.32 -11.20
N ARG A 92 -19.69 7.68 -10.03
CA ARG A 92 -20.86 7.69 -9.13
C ARG A 92 -21.08 9.04 -8.46
N ALA A 93 -20.03 9.73 -8.06
CA ALA A 93 -20.12 11.04 -7.40
C ALA A 93 -20.54 12.18 -8.34
N GLY A 94 -20.32 12.01 -9.65
CA GLY A 94 -20.72 12.98 -10.68
C GLY A 94 -22.17 12.85 -11.18
N ARG A 95 -22.96 11.92 -10.63
CA ARG A 95 -24.39 11.71 -10.93
C ARG A 95 -25.27 12.33 -9.85
#